data_AF-B0BI39-F1
#
_entry.id   AF-B0BI39-F1
#
_cell.length_a   1.000
_cell.length_b   1.000
_cell.length_c   1.000
_cell.angle_alpha   90.00
_cell.angle_beta   90.00
_cell.angle_gamma   90.00
#
_symmetry.space_group_name_H-M   'P 1'
#
loop_
_entity.id
_entity.type
_entity.pdbx_description
1 polymer ?
#
loop_
_entity_poly.entity_id
_entity_poly.type
_entity_poly.pdbx_seq_one_letter_code
_entity_poly.pdbx_strand_id
1 'polypeptide(L)'
;MCLKNVWNLIHNTGGIISLEEVGNKTLIQIPAAGNTMAPCWVVLEELGYTVTTTYLNDNEIWVAEKEDMNLQADDPCTLLGLAKLVEIRGKNWRVSDSQIDDFVQRFYETDNQ
;
A
#
# COMPACT_ATOMS: atom_id res chain seq x y z
N MET A 1 33.60 -8.96 -25.33
CA MET A 1 32.26 -8.35 -25.18
C MET A 1 32.15 -7.89 -23.73
N CYS A 2 32.13 -6.58 -23.51
CA CYS A 2 32.49 -5.95 -22.24
C CYS A 2 31.30 -5.91 -21.27
N LEU A 3 31.44 -6.51 -20.08
CA LEU A 3 30.44 -6.54 -18.99
C LEU A 3 30.11 -5.16 -18.39
N LYS A 4 30.66 -4.07 -18.94
CA LYS A 4 30.43 -2.69 -18.46
C LYS A 4 29.11 -2.08 -18.97
N ASN A 5 28.41 -2.72 -19.90
CA ASN A 5 27.20 -2.14 -20.53
C ASN A 5 25.87 -2.56 -19.88
N VAL A 6 25.89 -3.43 -18.87
CA VAL A 6 24.66 -3.81 -18.12
C VAL A 6 24.48 -2.96 -16.86
N TRP A 7 25.58 -2.40 -16.32
CA TRP A 7 25.55 -1.64 -15.07
C TRP A 7 24.82 -0.29 -15.17
N ASN A 8 24.87 0.35 -16.34
CA ASN A 8 24.32 1.70 -16.54
C ASN A 8 22.85 1.73 -16.98
N LEU A 9 22.23 0.57 -17.28
CA LEU A 9 20.81 0.53 -17.66
C LEU A 9 19.86 0.37 -16.46
N ILE A 10 20.36 -0.07 -15.30
CA ILE A 10 19.55 -0.39 -14.11
C ILE A 10 19.33 0.85 -13.22
N HIS A 11 20.11 1.92 -13.39
CA HIS A 11 20.07 3.09 -12.50
C HIS A 11 19.15 4.23 -12.97
N ASN A 12 18.29 4.01 -13.98
CA ASN A 12 17.40 5.07 -14.50
C ASN A 12 15.89 4.76 -14.40
N THR A 13 15.49 3.87 -13.49
CA THR A 13 14.10 3.74 -13.06
C THR A 13 14.07 3.82 -11.53
N GLY A 14 13.52 4.91 -11.00
CA GLY A 14 13.49 5.25 -9.58
C GLY A 14 12.74 4.26 -8.70
N GLY A 15 13.40 3.16 -8.35
CA GLY A 15 12.90 2.15 -7.42
C GLY A 15 14.03 1.23 -7.00
N ILE A 16 14.90 1.70 -6.10
CA ILE A 16 15.90 0.83 -5.49
C ILE A 16 15.18 -0.10 -4.52
N ILE A 17 15.17 -1.39 -4.82
CA ILE A 17 15.08 -2.46 -3.83
C ILE A 17 16.51 -2.66 -3.32
N SER A 18 16.76 -2.41 -2.03
CA SER A 18 18.02 -2.84 -1.43
C SER A 18 18.02 -4.36 -1.34
N LEU A 19 18.88 -5.01 -2.11
CA LEU A 19 19.08 -6.46 -2.07
C LEU A 19 20.21 -6.76 -1.08
N GLU A 20 19.87 -7.26 0.11
CA GLU A 20 20.86 -7.83 1.03
C GLU A 20 20.88 -9.36 0.83
N GLU A 21 22.00 -9.90 0.35
CA GLU A 21 22.19 -11.35 0.18
C GLU A 21 22.62 -11.98 1.53
N VAL A 22 21.65 -12.53 2.26
CA VAL A 22 21.92 -13.35 3.46
C VAL A 22 21.52 -14.80 3.16
N GLY A 23 22.49 -15.63 2.76
CA GLY A 23 22.21 -16.97 2.25
C GLY A 23 21.43 -16.91 0.93
N ASN A 24 20.98 -18.05 0.41
CA ASN A 24 20.36 -18.18 -0.92
C ASN A 24 18.95 -17.53 -1.04
N LYS A 25 18.68 -16.45 -0.31
CA LYS A 25 17.39 -15.77 -0.19
C LYS A 25 17.55 -14.28 -0.47
N THR A 26 16.94 -13.85 -1.56
CA THR A 26 16.81 -12.44 -1.90
C THR A 26 15.71 -11.79 -1.06
N LEU A 27 16.05 -10.77 -0.27
CA LEU A 27 15.07 -9.95 0.44
C LEU A 27 14.65 -8.77 -0.44
N ILE A 28 13.34 -8.55 -0.56
CA ILE A 28 12.78 -7.39 -1.25
C ILE A 28 12.23 -6.44 -0.18
N GLN A 29 12.74 -5.22 -0.14
CA GLN A 29 12.25 -4.14 0.73
C GLN A 29 11.51 -3.11 -0.12
N ILE A 30 10.23 -2.90 0.18
CA ILE A 30 9.36 -1.93 -0.49
C ILE A 30 8.84 -0.96 0.57
N PRO A 31 9.45 0.23 0.73
CA PRO A 31 8.93 1.23 1.65
C PRO A 31 7.63 1.82 1.09
N ALA A 32 6.67 2.10 1.97
CA ALA A 32 5.50 2.90 1.62
C ALA A 32 5.95 4.36 1.40
N ALA A 33 6.07 4.76 0.14
CA ALA A 33 6.56 6.06 -0.27
C ALA A 33 6.03 6.42 -1.66
N GLY A 34 6.42 7.57 -2.21
CA GLY A 34 5.91 8.03 -3.51
C GLY A 34 6.06 7.03 -4.66
N ASN A 35 7.09 6.16 -4.61
CA ASN A 35 7.33 5.12 -5.61
C ASN A 35 6.29 3.99 -5.60
N THR A 36 5.53 3.81 -4.50
CA THR A 36 4.48 2.77 -4.44
C THR A 36 3.12 3.26 -4.91
N MET A 37 2.89 4.58 -5.01
CA MET A 37 1.57 5.13 -5.36
C MET A 37 1.10 4.69 -6.76
N ALA A 38 1.98 4.81 -7.76
CA ALA A 38 1.66 4.42 -9.14
C ALA A 38 1.32 2.92 -9.27
N PRO A 39 2.12 1.95 -8.76
CA PRO A 39 1.73 0.55 -8.81
C PRO A 39 0.47 0.25 -8.00
N CYS A 40 0.25 0.92 -6.85
CA CYS A 40 -1.00 0.78 -6.10
C CYS A 40 -2.23 1.20 -6.92
N TRP A 41 -2.14 2.32 -7.65
CA TRP A 41 -3.20 2.78 -8.58
C TRP A 41 -3.45 1.78 -9.72
N VAL A 42 -2.39 1.28 -10.38
CA VAL A 42 -2.52 0.30 -11.46
C VAL A 42 -3.27 -0.96 -10.99
N VAL A 43 -2.93 -1.47 -9.82
CA VAL A 43 -3.59 -2.65 -9.25
C VAL A 43 -5.06 -2.38 -8.93
N LEU A 44 -5.41 -1.19 -8.45
CA LEU A 44 -6.81 -0.81 -8.23
C LEU A 44 -7.63 -0.86 -9.53
N GLU A 45 -7.08 -0.32 -10.63
CA GLU A 45 -7.72 -0.39 -11.96
C GLU A 45 -7.86 -1.84 -12.45
N GLU A 46 -6.84 -2.68 -12.26
CA GLU A 46 -6.89 -4.12 -12.58
C GLU A 46 -7.93 -4.89 -11.75
N LEU A 47 -8.19 -4.44 -10.52
CA LEU A 47 -9.25 -4.96 -9.65
C LEU A 47 -10.65 -4.43 -10.02
N GLY A 48 -10.75 -3.62 -11.07
CA GLY A 48 -12.01 -3.06 -11.60
C GLY A 48 -12.49 -1.82 -10.87
N TYR A 49 -11.64 -1.16 -10.08
CA TYR A 49 -11.96 0.14 -9.51
C TYR A 49 -11.62 1.25 -10.49
N THR A 50 -12.48 2.26 -10.57
CA THR A 50 -12.11 3.57 -11.14
C THR A 50 -11.56 4.43 -10.01
N VAL A 51 -10.34 4.94 -10.16
CA VAL A 51 -9.70 5.79 -9.15
C VAL A 51 -9.76 7.27 -9.56
N THR A 52 -10.22 8.12 -8.64
CA THR A 52 -10.33 9.57 -8.83
C THR A 52 -9.84 10.32 -7.60
N THR A 53 -9.59 11.62 -7.74
CA THR A 53 -9.34 12.52 -6.60
C THR A 53 -10.47 13.55 -6.51
N THR A 54 -10.84 13.89 -5.28
CA THR A 54 -11.82 14.93 -4.96
C THR A 54 -11.29 15.81 -3.84
N TYR A 55 -11.92 16.95 -3.58
CA TYR A 55 -11.58 17.82 -2.46
C TYR A 55 -12.72 17.85 -1.46
N LEU A 56 -12.41 17.52 -0.20
CA LEU A 56 -13.34 17.64 0.94
C LEU A 56 -12.72 18.54 1.99
N ASN A 57 -13.35 19.70 2.24
CA ASN A 57 -12.86 20.72 3.16
C ASN A 57 -11.37 21.10 2.89
N ASP A 58 -11.05 21.40 1.63
CA ASP A 58 -9.70 21.74 1.14
C ASP A 58 -8.65 20.61 1.21
N ASN A 59 -9.02 19.41 1.65
CA ASN A 59 -8.14 18.25 1.63
C ASN A 59 -8.41 17.41 0.37
N GLU A 60 -7.34 17.04 -0.34
CA GLU A 60 -7.40 16.07 -1.42
C GLU A 60 -7.70 14.68 -0.84
N ILE A 61 -8.74 14.04 -1.36
CA ILE A 61 -9.16 12.69 -0.99
C ILE A 61 -9.12 11.83 -2.25
N TRP A 62 -8.45 10.69 -2.17
CA TRP A 62 -8.47 9.66 -3.19
C TRP A 62 -9.69 8.78 -3.00
N VAL A 63 -10.39 8.49 -4.10
CA VAL A 63 -11.59 7.66 -4.13
C VAL A 63 -11.40 6.50 -5.11
N ALA A 64 -11.66 5.27 -4.67
CA ALA A 64 -11.76 4.10 -5.54
C ALA A 64 -13.20 3.57 -5.55
N GLU A 65 -13.82 3.54 -6.73
CA GLU A 65 -15.22 3.13 -6.91
C GLU A 65 -15.34 1.90 -7.82
N LYS A 66 -16.17 0.94 -7.42
CA LYS A 66 -16.69 -0.15 -8.28
C LYS A 66 -18.11 -0.48 -7.84
N GLU A 67 -18.93 -1.09 -8.71
CA GLU A 67 -20.36 -1.43 -8.53
C GLU A 67 -20.97 -1.22 -7.12
N ASP A 68 -20.53 -1.97 -6.11
CA ASP A 68 -21.06 -1.98 -4.75
C ASP A 68 -20.09 -1.44 -3.66
N MET A 69 -19.00 -0.79 -4.04
CA MET A 69 -17.97 -0.27 -3.14
C MET A 69 -17.50 1.14 -3.51
N ASN A 70 -17.42 1.99 -2.49
CA ASN A 70 -16.78 3.31 -2.54
C ASN A 70 -15.78 3.37 -1.39
N LEU A 71 -14.49 3.51 -1.71
CA LEU A 71 -13.40 3.55 -0.74
C LEU A 71 -12.74 4.93 -0.81
N GLN A 72 -12.37 5.48 0.35
CA GLN A 72 -11.77 6.81 0.47
C GLN A 72 -10.54 6.76 1.35
N ALA A 73 -9.46 7.41 0.94
CA ALA A 73 -8.22 7.53 1.70
C ALA A 73 -7.37 8.72 1.22
N ASP A 74 -6.24 8.95 1.89
CA ASP A 74 -5.32 10.03 1.57
C ASP A 74 -4.34 9.67 0.41
N ASP A 75 -4.26 8.39 0.04
CA ASP A 75 -3.36 7.91 -1.01
C ASP A 75 -3.81 6.57 -1.65
N PRO A 76 -3.32 6.23 -2.85
CA PRO A 76 -3.67 4.99 -3.55
C PRO A 76 -3.27 3.68 -2.83
N CYS A 77 -2.20 3.68 -2.03
CA CYS A 77 -1.79 2.48 -1.32
C CYS A 77 -2.69 2.20 -0.13
N THR A 78 -3.15 3.23 0.57
CA THR A 78 -4.20 3.09 1.59
C THR A 78 -5.52 2.60 0.96
N LEU A 79 -5.91 3.13 -0.21
CA LEU A 79 -7.08 2.61 -0.96
C LEU A 79 -6.94 1.13 -1.31
N LEU A 80 -5.77 0.71 -1.83
CA LEU A 80 -5.51 -0.69 -2.13
C LEU A 80 -5.59 -1.56 -0.86
N GLY A 81 -5.07 -1.07 0.27
CA GLY A 81 -5.22 -1.74 1.56
C GLY A 81 -6.69 -1.97 1.95
N LEU A 82 -7.54 -0.93 1.80
CA LEU A 82 -8.98 -1.05 2.06
C LEU A 82 -9.66 -2.03 1.10
N ALA A 83 -9.32 -1.99 -0.19
CA ALA A 83 -9.86 -2.90 -1.20
C ALA A 83 -9.55 -4.36 -0.84
N LYS A 84 -8.30 -4.66 -0.47
CA LYS A 84 -7.89 -6.01 -0.04
C LYS A 84 -8.50 -6.43 1.29
N LEU A 85 -8.68 -5.50 2.24
CA LEU A 85 -9.34 -5.78 3.51
C LEU A 85 -10.78 -6.25 3.28
N VAL A 86 -11.54 -5.53 2.44
CA VAL A 86 -12.91 -5.90 2.09
C VAL A 86 -12.96 -7.16 1.26
N GLU A 87 -12.00 -7.40 0.36
CA GLU A 87 -11.92 -8.67 -0.39
C GLU A 87 -11.74 -9.88 0.54
N ILE A 88 -10.87 -9.77 1.56
CA ILE A 88 -10.55 -10.87 2.47
C ILE A 88 -11.67 -11.12 3.48
N ARG A 89 -12.28 -10.05 4.03
CA ARG A 89 -13.25 -10.16 5.13
C ARG A 89 -14.70 -9.93 4.72
N GLY A 90 -14.94 -9.49 3.49
CA GLY A 90 -16.25 -9.10 2.99
C GLY A 90 -16.86 -7.96 3.79
N LYS A 91 -18.20 -7.96 3.88
CA LYS A 91 -18.99 -6.95 4.62
C LYS A 91 -18.68 -6.91 6.13
N ASN A 92 -18.14 -7.99 6.68
CA ASN A 92 -17.75 -8.10 8.09
C ASN A 92 -16.27 -7.74 8.31
N TRP A 93 -15.79 -6.72 7.60
CA TRP A 93 -14.40 -6.27 7.68
C TRP A 93 -13.99 -5.79 9.08
N ARG A 94 -14.95 -5.34 9.89
CA ARG A 94 -14.69 -4.96 11.29
C ARG A 94 -14.28 -6.18 12.11
N VAL A 95 -13.36 -5.97 13.04
CA VAL A 95 -12.96 -6.93 14.07
C VAL A 95 -13.82 -6.73 15.33
N SER A 96 -13.80 -7.68 16.26
CA SER A 96 -14.52 -7.52 17.54
C SER A 96 -13.84 -6.49 18.45
N ASP A 97 -14.58 -5.96 19.42
CA ASP A 97 -14.04 -5.01 20.41
C ASP A 97 -12.81 -5.58 21.14
N SER A 98 -12.83 -6.86 21.52
CA SER A 98 -11.67 -7.52 22.12
C SER A 98 -10.42 -7.51 21.23
N GLN A 99 -10.59 -7.63 19.92
CA GLN A 99 -9.47 -7.57 18.97
C GLN A 99 -8.99 -6.12 18.76
N ILE A 100 -9.87 -5.14 18.95
CA ILE A 100 -9.50 -3.72 18.97
C ILE A 100 -8.67 -3.43 20.23
N ASP A 101 -9.10 -3.91 21.39
CA ASP A 101 -8.37 -3.76 22.66
C ASP A 101 -6.97 -4.38 22.55
N ASP A 102 -6.86 -5.60 22.03
CA ASP A 102 -5.57 -6.26 21.78
C ASP A 102 -4.66 -5.45 20.84
N PHE A 103 -5.24 -4.82 19.81
CA PHE A 103 -4.49 -3.96 18.88
C PHE A 103 -4.00 -2.67 19.55
N VAL A 104 -4.86 -2.00 20.31
CA VAL A 104 -4.52 -0.78 21.06
C VAL A 104 -3.44 -1.07 22.09
N GLN A 105 -3.59 -2.13 22.88
CA GLN A 105 -2.60 -2.54 23.86
C GLN A 105 -1.23 -2.80 23.23
N ARG A 106 -1.20 -3.46 22.07
CA ARG A 106 0.05 -3.85 21.41
C ARG A 106 0.83 -2.68 20.81
N PHE A 107 0.15 -1.66 20.31
CA PHE A 107 0.78 -0.61 19.49
C PHE A 107 0.69 0.80 20.07
N TYR A 108 -0.17 1.05 21.07
CA TYR A 108 -0.43 2.39 21.59
C TYR A 108 -0.33 2.51 23.12
N GLU A 109 -0.37 1.41 23.90
CA GLU A 109 -0.33 1.48 25.37
C GLU A 109 1.10 1.51 25.99
N THR A 110 2.11 1.92 25.24
CA THR A 110 3.42 2.26 25.80
C THR A 110 3.55 3.77 25.97
N ASP A 111 3.11 4.30 27.13
CA ASP A 111 3.62 5.53 27.77
C ASP A 111 2.91 5.82 29.11
N ASN A 112 3.02 4.89 30.08
CA ASN A 112 2.66 5.13 31.49
C ASN A 112 3.61 4.41 32.46
N GLN A 113 4.93 4.46 32.21
CA GLN A 113 5.97 4.11 33.18
C GLN A 113 7.12 5.10 33.14
#